data_AF-A0A7W8ZR71-F1
#
_entry.id   AF-A0A7W8ZR71-F1
#
_cell.length_a   1.000
_cell.length_b   1.000
_cell.length_c   1.000
_cell.angle_alpha   90.00
_cell.angle_beta   90.00
_cell.angle_gamma   90.00
#
_symmetry.space_group_name_H-M   'P 1'
#
loop_
_entity.id
_entity.type
_entity.pdbx_description
1 polymer ?
#
loop_
_entity_poly.entity_id
_entity_poly.type
_entity_poly.pdbx_seq_one_letter_code
_entity_poly.pdbx_strand_id
1 'polypeptide(L)'
;MSKYTSPLIVIVISFFFLFSCTKKQAEEPKPITPEVPGTPGASGTYATVVDPLFQTRCAGCHAPGKRAAGAWTFNGYSSVNANADKIKQVVLVSKTMPIGGTLTAAELQSLKDWFDKGMPQ
;
A
#
# COMPACT_ATOMS: atom_id res chain seq x y z
N MET A 1 58.58 -37.31 16.57
CA MET A 1 57.97 -37.67 15.28
C MET A 1 56.46 -37.79 15.46
N SER A 2 55.73 -36.68 15.39
CA SER A 2 54.27 -36.67 15.48
C SER A 2 53.71 -36.73 14.06
N LYS A 3 53.18 -37.89 13.64
CA LYS A 3 52.72 -38.12 12.26
C LYS A 3 51.22 -37.85 12.04
N TYR A 4 50.52 -37.33 13.05
CA TYR A 4 49.05 -37.14 13.00
C TYR A 4 48.60 -35.69 13.22
N THR A 5 49.52 -34.73 13.21
CA THR A 5 49.16 -33.29 13.25
C THR A 5 48.68 -32.76 11.89
N SER A 6 48.93 -33.49 10.78
CA SER A 6 48.67 -32.99 9.42
C SER A 6 47.24 -33.18 8.89
N PRO A 7 46.47 -34.25 9.20
CA PRO A 7 45.10 -34.36 8.67
C PRO A 7 44.04 -33.66 9.55
N LEU A 8 44.33 -33.39 10.83
CA LEU A 8 43.36 -32.80 11.76
C LEU A 8 43.21 -31.28 11.61
N ILE A 9 44.28 -30.60 11.17
CA ILE A 9 44.26 -29.14 10.93
C ILE A 9 43.46 -28.80 9.65
N VAL A 10 43.48 -29.68 8.64
CA VAL A 10 42.79 -29.48 7.35
C VAL A 10 41.26 -29.58 7.52
N ILE A 11 40.78 -30.45 8.41
CA ILE A 11 39.33 -30.63 8.65
C ILE A 11 38.73 -29.45 9.41
N VAL A 12 39.48 -28.81 10.32
CA VAL A 12 39.02 -27.64 11.08
C VAL A 12 38.96 -26.37 10.22
N ILE A 13 39.88 -26.20 9.26
CA ILE A 13 39.85 -25.07 8.31
C ILE A 13 38.69 -25.20 7.31
N SER A 14 38.30 -26.43 6.95
CA SER A 14 37.17 -26.68 6.04
C SER A 14 35.81 -26.35 6.66
N PHE A 15 35.67 -26.44 7.99
CA PHE A 15 34.42 -26.12 8.68
C PHE A 15 34.19 -24.61 8.90
N PHE A 16 35.22 -23.77 8.77
CA PHE A 16 35.12 -22.33 9.03
C PHE A 16 34.54 -21.51 7.88
N PHE A 17 34.33 -22.12 6.70
CA PHE A 17 33.82 -21.42 5.51
C PHE A 17 32.29 -21.36 5.39
N LEU A 18 31.54 -21.95 6.33
CA LEU A 18 30.06 -21.96 6.27
C LEU A 18 29.38 -20.79 7.00
N PHE A 19 30.14 -19.83 7.55
CA PHE A 19 29.57 -18.69 8.30
C PHE A 19 29.81 -17.30 7.67
N SER A 20 30.19 -17.23 6.39
CA SER A 20 30.26 -15.95 5.67
C SER A 20 29.35 -15.93 4.44
N CYS A 21 28.06 -15.97 4.72
CA CYS A 21 27.04 -15.35 3.88
C CYS A 21 26.17 -14.44 4.76
N THR A 22 26.80 -13.46 5.41
CA THR A 22 26.08 -12.23 5.77
C THR A 22 25.79 -11.52 4.44
N LYS A 23 24.72 -11.95 3.77
CA LYS A 23 24.04 -11.13 2.79
C LYS A 23 23.41 -9.99 3.58
N LYS A 24 24.21 -8.97 3.91
CA LYS A 24 23.69 -7.61 4.03
C LYS A 24 23.17 -7.31 2.64
N GLN A 25 21.92 -7.67 2.38
CA GLN A 25 21.19 -7.12 1.27
C GLN A 25 21.11 -5.63 1.61
N ALA A 26 22.05 -4.87 1.06
CA ALA A 26 21.85 -3.46 0.87
C ALA A 26 20.45 -3.34 0.29
N GLU A 27 19.61 -2.57 0.96
CA GLU A 27 18.26 -2.27 0.54
C GLU A 27 18.36 -1.74 -0.90
N GLU A 28 18.13 -2.64 -1.84
CA GLU A 28 17.98 -2.32 -3.24
C GLU A 28 16.80 -1.35 -3.25
N PRO A 29 16.96 -0.11 -3.76
CA PRO A 29 15.84 0.79 -3.90
C PRO A 29 14.84 0.04 -4.77
N LYS A 30 13.76 -0.47 -4.14
CA LYS A 30 12.68 -1.08 -4.89
C LYS A 30 12.35 -0.11 -6.01
N PRO A 31 12.33 -0.55 -7.28
CA PRO A 31 11.77 0.26 -8.33
C PRO A 31 10.41 0.71 -7.83
N ILE A 32 10.19 2.02 -7.79
CA ILE A 32 8.88 2.66 -7.64
C ILE A 32 8.04 2.20 -8.82
N THR A 33 7.60 0.96 -8.74
CA THR A 33 6.49 0.43 -9.50
C THR A 33 5.31 1.21 -8.97
N PRO A 34 4.57 1.95 -9.80
CA PRO A 34 3.32 2.57 -9.38
C PRO A 34 2.49 1.48 -8.70
N GLU A 35 2.32 1.60 -7.38
CA GLU A 35 1.56 0.65 -6.60
C GLU A 35 0.15 0.72 -7.17
N VAL A 36 -0.27 -0.35 -7.85
CA VAL A 36 -1.59 -0.41 -8.48
C VAL A 36 -2.61 -0.19 -7.37
N PRO A 37 -3.53 0.78 -7.53
CA PRO A 37 -4.63 0.95 -6.60
C PRO A 37 -5.36 -0.38 -6.43
N GLY A 38 -5.37 -0.95 -5.22
CA GLY A 38 -5.99 -2.24 -4.93
C GLY A 38 -5.05 -3.40 -4.64
N THR A 39 -3.81 -3.17 -4.18
CA THR A 39 -3.08 -4.25 -3.47
C THR A 39 -3.58 -4.32 -2.02
N PRO A 40 -4.19 -5.44 -1.57
CA PRO A 40 -4.62 -5.58 -0.18
C PRO A 40 -3.42 -5.49 0.77
N GLY A 41 -3.51 -4.68 1.82
CA GLY A 41 -2.46 -4.57 2.86
C GLY A 41 -1.35 -3.54 2.61
N ALA A 42 -1.37 -2.81 1.48
CA ALA A 42 -0.46 -1.68 1.28
C ALA A 42 -0.75 -0.57 2.30
N SER A 43 0.25 -0.21 3.12
CA SER A 43 0.22 1.00 3.94
C SER A 43 0.43 2.22 3.06
N GLY A 44 -0.62 2.61 2.36
CA GLY A 44 -0.58 3.77 1.47
C GLY A 44 -1.09 5.04 2.13
N THR A 45 -0.71 6.17 1.52
CA THR A 45 -1.17 7.50 1.92
C THR A 45 -2.33 7.96 1.02
N TYR A 46 -2.82 9.16 1.26
CA TYR A 46 -3.82 9.76 0.37
C TYR A 46 -3.33 9.78 -1.07
N ALA A 47 -2.08 10.19 -1.30
CA ALA A 47 -1.51 10.32 -2.64
C ALA A 47 -1.40 8.98 -3.39
N THR A 48 -1.12 7.87 -2.69
CA THR A 48 -0.90 6.57 -3.35
C THR A 48 -2.15 5.70 -3.43
N VAL A 49 -3.12 5.88 -2.53
CA VAL A 49 -4.33 5.04 -2.46
C VAL A 49 -5.58 5.83 -2.84
N VAL A 50 -5.85 6.93 -2.15
CA VAL A 50 -7.15 7.60 -2.22
C VAL A 50 -7.28 8.45 -3.46
N ASP A 51 -6.28 9.28 -3.76
CA ASP A 51 -6.30 10.19 -4.90
C ASP A 51 -6.51 9.45 -6.23
N PRO A 52 -5.70 8.42 -6.60
CA PRO A 52 -5.90 7.70 -7.86
C PRO A 52 -7.23 6.95 -7.91
N LEU A 53 -7.68 6.38 -6.80
CA LEU A 53 -8.97 5.70 -6.71
C LEU A 53 -10.12 6.69 -6.92
N PHE A 54 -10.09 7.84 -6.24
CA PHE A 54 -11.17 8.82 -6.28
C PHE A 54 -11.19 9.55 -7.62
N GLN A 55 -10.03 9.81 -8.21
CA GLN A 55 -9.94 10.36 -9.55
C GLN A 55 -10.57 9.42 -10.59
N THR A 56 -10.33 8.12 -10.45
CA THR A 56 -10.82 7.11 -11.41
C THR A 56 -12.31 6.79 -11.21
N ARG A 57 -12.77 6.69 -9.95
CA ARG A 57 -14.09 6.13 -9.60
C ARG A 57 -15.11 7.16 -9.16
N CYS A 58 -14.68 8.34 -8.71
CA CYS A 58 -15.55 9.33 -8.05
C CYS A 58 -15.62 10.66 -8.81
N ALA A 59 -14.49 11.13 -9.34
CA ALA A 59 -14.35 12.47 -9.91
C ALA A 59 -15.29 12.73 -11.10
N GLY A 60 -15.69 11.70 -11.85
CA GLY A 60 -16.67 11.84 -12.94
C GLY A 60 -17.99 12.49 -12.50
N CYS A 61 -18.37 12.32 -11.23
CA CYS A 61 -19.58 12.93 -10.66
C CYS A 61 -19.26 13.97 -9.59
N HIS A 62 -18.18 13.79 -8.83
CA HIS A 62 -17.84 14.60 -7.66
C HIS A 62 -16.73 15.63 -7.87
N ALA A 63 -16.15 15.77 -9.06
CA ALA A 63 -15.18 16.86 -9.30
C ALA A 63 -15.87 18.24 -9.37
N PRO A 64 -15.11 19.35 -9.24
CA PRO A 64 -15.66 20.69 -9.41
C PRO A 64 -16.45 20.85 -10.72
N GLY A 65 -17.65 21.43 -10.61
CA GLY A 65 -18.56 21.64 -11.75
C GLY A 65 -19.21 20.36 -12.30
N LYS A 66 -19.14 19.22 -11.60
CA LYS A 66 -19.83 17.99 -11.98
C LYS A 66 -21.17 17.84 -11.28
N ARG A 67 -22.01 16.95 -11.81
CA ARG A 67 -23.42 16.78 -11.42
C ARG A 67 -23.66 16.54 -9.91
N ALA A 68 -22.68 16.03 -9.17
CA ALA A 68 -22.80 15.75 -7.74
C ALA A 68 -21.96 16.70 -6.85
N ALA A 69 -21.34 17.74 -7.43
CA ALA A 69 -20.52 18.72 -6.71
C ALA A 69 -21.29 19.42 -5.57
N GLY A 70 -22.60 19.65 -5.74
CA GLY A 70 -23.46 20.26 -4.72
C GLY A 70 -23.69 19.39 -3.49
N ALA A 71 -23.53 18.06 -3.59
CA ALA A 71 -23.65 17.14 -2.46
C ALA A 71 -22.31 16.91 -1.74
N TRP A 72 -21.24 16.84 -2.52
CA TRP A 72 -19.86 16.80 -2.07
C TRP A 72 -18.94 17.00 -3.28
N THR A 73 -17.93 17.86 -3.14
CA THR A 73 -16.91 18.10 -4.18
C THR A 73 -15.58 17.48 -3.74
N PHE A 74 -15.07 16.56 -4.54
CA PHE A 74 -13.72 16.04 -4.44
C PHE A 74 -12.72 17.06 -4.99
N ASN A 75 -11.88 17.61 -4.12
CA ASN A 75 -10.88 18.63 -4.46
C ASN A 75 -9.57 18.48 -3.66
N GLY A 76 -9.18 17.24 -3.35
CA GLY A 76 -7.95 16.93 -2.62
C GLY A 76 -8.19 16.36 -1.22
N TYR A 77 -7.10 16.11 -0.50
CA TYR A 77 -7.09 15.49 0.82
C TYR A 77 -8.07 16.14 1.82
N SER A 78 -8.06 17.48 1.89
CA SER A 78 -8.88 18.22 2.86
C SER A 78 -10.39 17.96 2.70
N SER A 79 -10.92 17.90 1.46
CA SER A 79 -12.35 17.59 1.27
C SER A 79 -12.69 16.14 1.59
N VAL A 80 -11.78 15.20 1.35
CA VAL A 80 -11.98 13.80 1.74
C VAL A 80 -11.96 13.68 3.26
N ASN A 81 -10.97 14.26 3.92
CA ASN A 81 -10.84 14.22 5.38
C ASN A 81 -12.03 14.88 6.09
N ALA A 82 -12.42 16.08 5.64
CA ALA A 82 -13.58 16.80 6.20
C ALA A 82 -14.92 16.07 6.01
N ASN A 83 -15.00 15.08 5.09
CA ASN A 83 -16.20 14.31 4.81
C ASN A 83 -16.01 12.80 5.09
N ALA A 84 -14.98 12.43 5.86
CA ALA A 84 -14.55 11.05 6.04
C ALA A 84 -15.69 10.12 6.47
N ASP A 85 -16.47 10.50 7.48
CA ASP A 85 -17.54 9.63 8.01
C ASP A 85 -18.65 9.38 6.99
N LYS A 86 -19.04 10.42 6.24
CA LYS A 86 -20.04 10.29 5.17
C LYS A 86 -19.51 9.41 4.05
N ILE A 87 -18.25 9.57 3.66
CA ILE A 87 -17.60 8.77 2.62
C ILE A 87 -17.51 7.31 3.06
N LYS A 88 -17.01 7.03 4.29
CA LYS A 88 -17.00 5.68 4.88
C LYS A 88 -18.38 5.06 4.84
N GLN A 89 -19.40 5.81 5.28
CA GLN A 89 -20.77 5.32 5.32
C GLN A 89 -21.26 4.92 3.92
N VAL A 90 -21.12 5.78 2.92
CA VAL A 90 -21.72 5.52 1.59
C VAL A 90 -20.90 4.58 0.71
N VAL A 91 -19.58 4.48 0.93
CA VAL A 91 -18.67 3.66 0.12
C VAL A 91 -18.38 2.30 0.77
N LEU A 92 -18.11 2.26 2.08
CA LEU A 92 -17.69 1.03 2.77
C LEU A 92 -18.85 0.31 3.46
N VAL A 93 -19.82 1.05 4.00
CA VAL A 93 -20.94 0.47 4.79
C VAL A 93 -22.14 0.18 3.89
N SER A 94 -22.81 1.21 3.37
CA SER A 94 -24.00 1.03 2.53
C SER A 94 -23.69 0.67 1.08
N LYS A 95 -22.44 0.92 0.63
CA LYS A 95 -21.97 0.64 -0.73
C LYS A 95 -22.89 1.20 -1.82
N THR A 96 -23.49 2.36 -1.56
CA THR A 96 -24.40 3.06 -2.47
C THR A 96 -23.65 3.94 -3.49
N MET A 97 -22.33 4.07 -3.35
CA MET A 97 -21.46 4.77 -4.28
C MET A 97 -20.33 3.83 -4.73
N PRO A 98 -19.90 3.91 -6.01
CA PRO A 98 -20.38 4.82 -7.06
C PRO A 98 -21.76 4.45 -7.64
N ILE A 99 -22.57 5.44 -8.03
CA ILE A 99 -23.84 5.19 -8.74
C ILE A 99 -23.56 4.58 -10.12
N GLY A 100 -24.20 3.46 -10.44
CA GLY A 100 -24.06 2.79 -11.75
C GLY A 100 -22.74 2.04 -11.91
N GLY A 101 -21.98 1.85 -10.83
CA GLY A 101 -20.75 1.09 -10.82
C GLY A 101 -20.53 0.42 -9.46
N THR A 102 -19.39 -0.24 -9.30
CA THR A 102 -18.96 -0.80 -8.01
C THR A 102 -17.46 -0.62 -7.86
N LEU A 103 -16.98 -0.66 -6.62
CA LEU A 103 -15.57 -0.85 -6.33
C LEU A 103 -15.29 -2.34 -6.19
N THR A 104 -14.12 -2.77 -6.65
CA THR A 104 -13.63 -4.12 -6.40
C THR A 104 -13.39 -4.34 -4.91
N ALA A 105 -13.34 -5.61 -4.48
CA ALA A 105 -13.02 -5.95 -3.09
C ALA A 105 -11.65 -5.37 -2.66
N ALA A 106 -10.69 -5.34 -3.58
CA ALA A 106 -9.35 -4.86 -3.30
C ALA A 106 -9.32 -3.32 -3.14
N GLU A 107 -10.03 -2.57 -3.99
CA GLU A 107 -10.20 -1.11 -3.84
C GLU A 107 -10.92 -0.76 -2.53
N LEU A 108 -11.97 -1.50 -2.17
CA LEU A 108 -12.67 -1.31 -0.90
C LEU A 108 -11.75 -1.58 0.30
N GLN A 109 -10.94 -2.63 0.23
CA GLN A 109 -10.00 -2.98 1.30
C GLN A 109 -8.91 -1.92 1.45
N SER A 110 -8.30 -1.47 0.35
CA SER A 110 -7.27 -0.41 0.41
C SER A 110 -7.83 0.89 0.97
N LEU A 111 -9.05 1.28 0.60
CA LEU A 111 -9.70 2.47 1.17
C LEU A 111 -10.03 2.30 2.65
N LYS A 112 -10.51 1.12 3.05
CA LYS A 112 -10.77 0.80 4.47
C LYS A 112 -9.47 0.88 5.28
N ASP A 113 -8.40 0.25 4.82
CA ASP A 113 -7.09 0.25 5.50
C ASP A 113 -6.55 1.67 5.68
N TRP A 114 -6.71 2.54 4.67
CA TRP A 114 -6.32 3.94 4.77
C TRP A 114 -7.10 4.70 5.84
N PHE A 115 -8.43 4.49 5.90
CA PHE A 115 -9.26 5.08 6.94
C PHE A 115 -8.92 4.57 8.34
N ASP A 116 -8.69 3.27 8.49
CA ASP A 116 -8.33 2.63 9.77
C ASP A 116 -6.97 3.12 10.28
N LYS A 117 -6.04 3.45 9.37
CA LYS A 117 -4.71 3.99 9.69
C LYS A 117 -4.72 5.49 10.01
N GLY A 118 -5.90 6.11 10.15
CA GLY A 118 -6.01 7.52 10.50
C GLY A 118 -5.79 8.48 9.34
N MET A 119 -6.05 8.04 8.11
CA MET A 119 -6.03 8.87 6.90
C MET A 119 -4.67 9.57 6.67
N PRO A 120 -3.54 8.84 6.61
CA PRO A 120 -2.23 9.45 6.32
C PRO A 120 -2.26 10.17 4.97
N GLN A 121 -1.69 11.38 4.93
CA GLN A 121 -1.64 12.23 3.73
C GLN A 121 -0.54 11.79 2.77
#